data_AF-A0A348VRG6-F1
#
_entry.id   AF-A0A348VRG6-F1
#
_cell.length_a   1.000
_cell.length_b   1.000
_cell.length_c   1.000
_cell.angle_alpha   90.00
_cell.angle_beta   90.00
_cell.angle_gamma   90.00
#
_symmetry.space_group_name_H-M   'P 1'
#
loop_
_entity.id
_entity.type
_entity.pdbx_description
1 polymer ?
#
loop_
_entity_poly.entity_id
_entity_poly.type
_entity_poly.pdbx_seq_one_letter_code
_entity_poly.pdbx_strand_id
1 'polypeptide(L)'
;MTPLSCSRPMAGWRGPSFTFVTATKRTSLCWCIRSQVIRSCLKDMWKNGKQMRSEEFGIRNNGENGVTPHSKGFTLLEVMVAVAILGMVLVSLLGLKNRSVQDVMVAERITTATLLAKRVMTETLLSRKLLPLDEEGEFEEEEFKDYRWKKSISPTPLLTILEVRVAVVWQEGERQEMVELVSYE
;
A
#
# COMPACT_ATOMS: atom_id res chain seq x y z
N MET A 1 -3.01 53.34 -41.44
CA MET A 1 -2.02 52.33 -41.85
C MET A 1 -0.64 52.78 -41.39
N THR A 2 -0.27 52.38 -40.17
CA THR A 2 1.09 52.24 -39.62
C THR A 2 0.91 51.57 -38.25
N PRO A 3 1.46 50.37 -37.99
CA PRO A 3 1.37 49.74 -36.69
C PRO A 3 2.55 50.14 -35.80
N LEU A 4 2.24 50.32 -34.52
CA LEU A 4 3.18 50.55 -33.44
C LEU A 4 4.01 49.30 -33.15
N SER A 5 5.29 49.54 -32.93
CA SER A 5 6.26 48.67 -32.27
C SER A 5 5.74 48.14 -30.93
N CYS A 6 5.93 46.84 -30.66
CA CYS A 6 6.47 46.43 -29.37
C CYS A 6 7.27 45.12 -29.49
N SER A 7 8.55 45.26 -29.22
CA SER A 7 9.54 44.22 -28.98
C SER A 7 9.40 43.56 -27.61
N ARG A 8 9.91 42.32 -27.52
CA ARG A 8 10.37 41.56 -26.33
C ARG A 8 9.37 40.55 -25.71
N PRO A 9 9.88 39.52 -25.02
CA PRO A 9 10.53 38.37 -25.63
C PRO A 9 9.81 37.08 -25.20
N MET A 10 10.07 36.00 -25.93
CA MET A 10 9.77 34.64 -25.50
C MET A 10 10.47 34.40 -24.16
N ALA A 11 9.71 34.47 -23.06
CA ALA A 11 10.14 33.99 -21.76
C ALA A 11 10.19 32.46 -21.89
N GLY A 12 11.38 31.98 -22.25
CA GLY A 12 11.73 30.59 -22.20
C GLY A 12 11.39 30.05 -20.82
N TRP A 13 10.63 28.96 -20.83
CA TRP A 13 10.55 28.02 -19.74
C TRP A 13 11.96 27.59 -19.34
N ARG A 14 12.60 28.35 -18.46
CA ARG A 14 13.66 27.82 -17.60
C ARG A 14 12.95 27.11 -16.46
N GLY A 15 12.58 25.86 -16.74
CA GLY A 15 12.27 24.93 -15.67
C GLY A 15 13.46 24.85 -14.71
N PRO A 16 13.24 24.65 -13.40
CA PRO A 16 14.31 24.17 -12.57
C PRO A 16 14.80 22.86 -13.17
N SER A 17 16.11 22.79 -13.37
CA SER A 17 16.86 21.62 -13.80
C SER A 17 16.53 20.45 -12.88
N PHE A 18 15.50 19.69 -13.21
CA PHE A 18 15.22 18.40 -12.59
C PHE A 18 16.32 17.46 -13.06
N THR A 19 17.38 17.39 -12.26
CA THR A 19 18.41 16.37 -12.38
C THR A 19 17.73 15.02 -12.29
N PHE A 20 17.56 14.41 -13.46
CA PHE A 20 17.07 13.07 -13.65
C PHE A 20 18.13 12.10 -13.12
N VAL A 21 18.11 11.83 -11.81
CA VAL A 21 18.82 10.68 -11.26
C VAL A 21 17.97 9.47 -11.60
N THR A 22 18.30 8.81 -12.72
CA THR A 22 17.90 7.44 -12.98
C THR A 22 18.60 6.53 -11.98
N ALA A 23 18.04 6.43 -10.77
CA ALA A 23 18.36 5.33 -9.89
C ALA A 23 17.64 4.07 -10.42
N THR A 24 18.19 3.49 -11.49
CA THR A 24 17.98 2.08 -11.82
C THR A 24 18.56 1.27 -10.66
N LYS A 25 17.74 1.00 -9.64
CA LYS A 25 17.99 -0.06 -8.68
C LYS A 25 16.93 -1.14 -8.85
N ARG A 26 17.27 -2.03 -9.78
CA ARG A 26 17.17 -3.48 -9.65
C ARG A 26 16.01 -3.94 -8.75
N THR A 27 14.95 -4.34 -9.42
CA THR A 27 13.99 -5.36 -9.01
C THR A 27 14.58 -6.33 -7.99
N SER A 28 14.24 -6.12 -6.73
CA SER A 28 14.20 -7.14 -5.71
C SER A 28 12.87 -6.94 -5.03
N LEU A 29 11.90 -7.77 -5.40
CA LEU A 29 10.65 -8.00 -4.69
C LEU A 29 10.99 -8.38 -3.24
N CYS A 30 11.28 -7.37 -2.43
CA CYS A 30 11.46 -7.48 -1.00
C CYS A 30 10.15 -6.98 -0.40
N TRP A 31 9.17 -7.87 -0.41
CA TRP A 31 7.92 -7.74 0.31
C TRP A 31 8.25 -7.63 1.80
N CYS A 32 8.48 -6.39 2.25
CA CYS A 32 8.98 -6.06 3.57
C CYS A 32 7.81 -6.03 4.56
N ILE A 33 7.25 -7.20 4.84
CA ILE A 33 6.49 -7.43 6.07
C ILE A 33 7.52 -7.42 7.21
N ARG A 34 7.74 -6.23 7.75
CA ARG A 34 8.62 -5.96 8.89
C ARG A 34 7.94 -6.37 10.18
N SER A 35 7.79 -7.69 10.35
CA SER A 35 7.69 -8.32 11.66
C SER A 35 8.94 -9.16 11.82
N GLN A 36 10.04 -8.48 12.10
CA GLN A 36 11.33 -9.13 12.30
C GLN A 36 11.33 -10.00 13.56
N VAL A 37 10.48 -9.72 14.55
CA VAL A 37 10.48 -10.46 15.82
C VAL A 37 10.05 -11.92 15.66
N ILE A 38 9.00 -12.20 14.87
CA ILE A 38 8.50 -13.58 14.70
C ILE A 38 9.39 -14.36 13.72
N ARG A 39 9.87 -13.72 12.63
CA ARG A 39 10.75 -14.40 11.66
C ARG A 39 12.16 -14.64 12.21
N SER A 40 12.72 -13.79 13.08
CA SER A 40 14.02 -14.08 13.69
C SER A 40 13.90 -15.22 14.71
N CYS A 41 12.89 -15.20 15.58
CA CYS A 41 12.70 -16.22 16.61
C CYS A 41 12.46 -17.61 16.00
N LEU A 42 11.65 -17.71 14.93
CA LEU A 42 11.40 -18.99 14.25
C LEU A 42 12.62 -19.47 13.44
N LYS A 43 13.36 -18.55 12.83
CA LYS A 43 14.56 -18.87 12.05
C LYS A 43 15.74 -19.26 12.94
N ASP A 44 15.85 -18.68 14.13
CA ASP A 44 16.86 -19.02 15.15
C ASP A 44 16.51 -20.36 15.84
N MET A 45 15.23 -20.67 16.06
CA MET A 45 14.80 -22.00 16.51
C MET A 45 15.10 -23.10 15.49
N TRP A 46 14.92 -22.84 14.19
CA TRP A 46 15.22 -23.84 13.15
C TRP A 46 16.74 -23.98 12.86
N LYS A 47 17.51 -22.89 12.97
CA LYS A 47 18.97 -22.92 12.73
C LYS A 47 19.75 -23.71 13.79
N ASN A 48 19.28 -23.72 15.04
CA ASN A 48 19.95 -24.40 16.15
C ASN A 48 19.40 -25.82 16.44
N GLY A 49 18.42 -26.31 15.66
CA GLY A 49 17.87 -27.65 15.77
C GLY A 49 18.68 -28.76 15.07
N LYS A 50 19.99 -28.58 14.87
CA LYS A 50 20.86 -29.60 14.25
C LYS A 50 21.66 -30.37 15.30
N GLN A 51 21.00 -31.32 15.94
CA GLN A 51 21.61 -32.57 16.41
C GLN A 51 20.52 -33.63 16.61
N MET A 52 19.81 -34.01 15.53
CA MET A 52 19.27 -35.38 15.46
C MET A 52 20.31 -36.23 14.74
N ARG A 53 21.07 -36.95 15.57
CA ARG A 53 21.90 -38.08 15.20
C ARG A 53 21.00 -39.15 14.56
N SER A 54 21.35 -39.59 13.36
CA SER A 54 20.78 -40.79 12.76
C SER A 54 21.32 -42.00 13.52
N GLU A 55 20.47 -42.66 14.29
CA GLU A 55 20.68 -44.03 14.72
C GLU A 55 19.49 -44.85 14.16
N GLU A 56 19.84 -45.98 13.58
CA GLU A 56 19.04 -46.81 12.66
C GLU A 56 17.65 -47.16 13.19
N PHE A 57 16.61 -46.75 12.47
CA PHE A 57 15.26 -47.25 12.72
C PHE A 57 15.02 -48.52 11.90
N GLY A 58 15.48 -49.65 12.44
CA GLY A 58 15.09 -50.98 11.99
C GLY A 58 13.65 -51.29 12.40
N ILE A 59 12.77 -51.46 11.41
CA ILE A 59 11.39 -51.92 11.65
C ILE A 59 11.43 -53.40 12.03
N ARG A 60 11.38 -53.71 13.33
CA ARG A 60 10.99 -55.04 13.83
C ARG A 60 9.49 -55.03 14.12
N ASN A 61 8.71 -55.72 13.29
CA ASN A 61 7.33 -56.08 13.62
C ASN A 61 7.38 -57.24 14.63
N ASN A 62 6.86 -57.02 15.84
CA ASN A 62 6.60 -58.09 16.78
C ASN A 62 5.20 -57.95 17.36
N GLY A 63 4.38 -58.98 17.08
CA GLY A 63 3.51 -59.63 18.05
C GLY A 63 2.39 -58.80 18.66
N GLU A 64 1.18 -59.06 18.16
CA GLU A 64 -0.10 -58.85 18.83
C GLU A 64 -0.01 -59.22 20.32
N ASN A 65 -0.36 -58.29 21.20
CA ASN A 65 -0.78 -58.58 22.58
C ASN A 65 -1.84 -57.55 22.99
N GLY A 66 -2.93 -58.05 23.58
CA GLY A 66 -4.24 -57.41 23.68
C GLY A 66 -4.27 -55.99 24.26
N VAL A 67 -5.00 -55.11 23.58
CA VAL A 67 -5.33 -53.77 24.05
C VAL A 67 -6.57 -53.84 24.94
N THR A 68 -6.39 -54.02 26.24
CA THR A 68 -7.42 -53.62 27.22
C THR A 68 -7.51 -52.09 27.24
N PRO A 69 -8.70 -51.47 27.19
CA PRO A 69 -8.82 -50.02 27.17
C PRO A 69 -8.43 -49.48 28.54
N HIS A 70 -7.17 -49.08 28.67
CA HIS A 70 -6.71 -48.35 29.84
C HIS A 70 -7.38 -46.97 29.82
N SER A 71 -8.15 -46.65 30.85
CA SER A 71 -8.73 -45.33 31.08
C SER A 71 -7.61 -44.30 31.17
N LYS A 72 -7.31 -43.63 30.06
CA LYS A 72 -6.24 -42.63 29.96
C LYS A 72 -6.62 -41.38 30.75
N GLY A 73 -5.94 -41.13 31.86
CA GLY A 73 -5.98 -39.84 32.54
C GLY A 73 -5.23 -38.77 31.75
N PHE A 74 -5.65 -37.51 31.86
CA PHE A 74 -4.95 -36.36 31.29
C PHE A 74 -3.52 -36.32 31.84
N THR A 75 -2.54 -36.35 30.95
CA THR A 75 -1.15 -36.12 31.37
C THR A 75 -0.95 -34.63 31.59
N LEU A 76 -0.26 -34.23 32.67
CA LEU A 76 0.08 -32.83 32.92
C LEU A 76 0.86 -32.22 31.73
N LEU A 77 1.67 -33.03 31.06
CA LEU A 77 2.42 -32.67 29.86
C LEU A 77 1.52 -32.25 28.70
N GLU A 78 0.37 -32.89 28.52
CA GLU A 78 -0.59 -32.57 27.45
C GLU A 78 -1.17 -31.16 27.62
N VAL A 79 -1.54 -30.79 28.84
CA VAL A 79 -2.06 -29.45 29.14
C VAL A 79 -0.97 -28.39 28.95
N MET A 80 0.28 -28.67 29.36
CA MET A 80 1.41 -27.76 29.13
C MET A 80 1.66 -27.53 27.65
N VAL A 81 1.63 -28.58 26.84
CA VAL A 81 1.80 -28.47 25.37
C VAL A 81 0.62 -27.72 24.75
N ALA A 82 -0.61 -27.99 25.19
CA ALA A 82 -1.80 -27.32 24.69
C ALA A 82 -1.75 -25.80 24.94
N VAL A 83 -1.40 -25.38 26.16
CA VAL A 83 -1.27 -23.96 26.52
C VAL A 83 -0.10 -23.31 25.77
N ALA A 84 1.01 -24.03 25.57
CA ALA A 84 2.14 -23.52 24.79
C ALA A 84 1.74 -23.23 23.33
N ILE A 85 1.05 -24.15 22.67
CA ILE A 85 0.57 -23.96 21.29
C ILE A 85 -0.48 -22.85 21.24
N LEU A 86 -1.41 -22.80 22.20
CA LEU A 86 -2.43 -21.76 22.29
C LEU A 86 -1.79 -20.36 22.40
N GLY A 87 -0.75 -20.21 23.22
CA GLY A 87 0.00 -18.96 23.34
C GLY A 87 0.61 -18.52 22.00
N MET A 88 1.23 -19.44 21.25
CA MET A 88 1.81 -19.13 19.94
C MET A 88 0.75 -18.69 18.92
N VAL A 89 -0.42 -19.34 18.92
CA VAL A 89 -1.53 -19.01 18.03
C VAL A 89 -2.08 -17.61 18.33
N LEU A 90 -2.31 -17.29 19.61
CA LEU A 90 -2.83 -15.98 20.02
C LEU A 90 -1.88 -14.84 19.63
N VAL A 91 -0.58 -14.99 19.85
CA VAL A 91 0.42 -13.98 19.45
C VAL A 91 0.43 -13.79 17.94
N SER A 92 0.34 -14.89 17.18
CA SER A 92 0.28 -14.84 15.71
C SER A 92 -0.98 -14.13 15.22
N LEU A 93 -2.13 -14.41 15.83
CA LEU A 93 -3.42 -13.79 15.50
C LEU A 93 -3.44 -12.29 15.80
N LEU A 94 -2.91 -11.88 16.95
CA LEU A 94 -2.78 -10.45 17.30
C LEU A 94 -1.91 -9.71 16.29
N GLY A 95 -0.80 -10.32 15.85
CA GLY A 95 0.06 -9.77 14.82
C GLY A 95 -0.63 -9.59 13.47
N LEU A 96 -1.49 -10.54 13.08
CA LEU A 96 -2.29 -10.44 11.86
C LEU A 96 -3.38 -9.37 11.96
N LYS A 97 -4.09 -9.33 13.10
CA LYS A 97 -5.13 -8.33 13.36
C LYS A 97 -4.58 -6.91 13.22
N ASN A 98 -3.41 -6.63 13.80
CA ASN A 98 -2.83 -5.29 13.76
C ASN A 98 -2.51 -4.83 12.33
N ARG A 99 -2.08 -5.75 11.45
CA ARG A 99 -1.84 -5.42 10.03
C ARG A 99 -3.13 -5.18 9.27
N SER A 100 -4.14 -6.00 9.50
CA SER A 100 -5.43 -5.83 8.83
C SER A 100 -6.06 -4.47 9.09
N VAL A 101 -5.88 -3.90 10.29
CA VAL A 101 -6.39 -2.56 10.61
C VAL A 101 -5.67 -1.49 9.78
N GLN A 102 -4.34 -1.60 9.64
CA GLN A 102 -3.56 -0.66 8.84
C GLN A 102 -3.97 -0.70 7.35
N ASP A 103 -4.19 -1.91 6.81
CA ASP A 103 -4.60 -2.07 5.42
C ASP A 103 -5.99 -1.45 5.16
N VAL A 104 -6.92 -1.57 6.11
CA VAL A 104 -8.25 -0.95 6.01
C VAL A 104 -8.15 0.58 5.98
N MET A 105 -7.31 1.18 6.85
CA MET A 105 -7.13 2.64 6.86
C MET A 105 -6.59 3.18 5.54
N VAL A 106 -5.64 2.46 4.91
CA VAL A 106 -5.10 2.85 3.60
C VAL A 106 -6.18 2.76 2.51
N ALA A 107 -6.98 1.69 2.52
CA ALA A 107 -8.07 1.52 1.57
C ALA A 107 -9.13 2.63 1.71
N GLU A 108 -9.44 3.04 2.93
CA GLU A 108 -10.35 4.15 3.22
C GLU A 108 -9.82 5.46 2.64
N ARG A 109 -8.55 5.81 2.88
CA ARG A 109 -7.93 7.04 2.34
C ARG A 109 -7.95 7.09 0.82
N ILE A 110 -7.60 6.00 0.15
CA ILE A 110 -7.64 5.91 -1.32
C ILE A 110 -9.08 6.12 -1.82
N THR A 111 -10.05 5.52 -1.14
CA THR A 111 -11.47 5.67 -1.49
C THR A 111 -11.91 7.12 -1.32
N THR A 112 -11.58 7.75 -0.21
CA THR A 112 -11.88 9.17 0.06
C THR A 112 -11.22 10.08 -0.97
N ALA A 113 -9.92 9.92 -1.25
CA ALA A 113 -9.21 10.67 -2.28
C ALA A 113 -9.87 10.51 -3.67
N THR A 114 -10.30 9.30 -4.00
CA THR A 114 -11.01 9.02 -5.26
C THR A 114 -12.36 9.71 -5.33
N LEU A 115 -13.12 9.71 -4.22
CA LEU A 115 -14.41 10.41 -4.16
C LEU A 115 -14.25 11.92 -4.28
N LEU A 116 -13.24 12.49 -3.63
CA LEU A 116 -12.88 13.90 -3.75
C LEU A 116 -12.44 14.26 -5.17
N ALA A 117 -11.61 13.43 -5.81
CA ALA A 117 -11.20 13.62 -7.19
C ALA A 117 -12.41 13.59 -8.14
N LYS A 118 -13.36 12.66 -7.93
CA LYS A 118 -14.60 12.59 -8.69
C LYS A 118 -15.47 13.82 -8.49
N ARG A 119 -15.59 14.33 -7.26
CA ARG A 119 -16.33 15.56 -6.96
C ARG A 119 -15.77 16.74 -7.76
N VAL A 120 -14.47 16.99 -7.66
CA VAL A 120 -13.80 18.07 -8.41
C VAL A 120 -13.97 17.88 -9.91
N MET A 121 -13.80 16.65 -10.42
CA MET A 121 -14.05 16.35 -11.83
C MET A 121 -15.48 16.70 -12.24
N THR A 122 -16.49 16.24 -11.50
CA THR A 122 -17.89 16.56 -11.83
C THR A 122 -18.18 18.06 -11.79
N GLU A 123 -17.64 18.79 -10.82
CA GLU A 123 -17.78 20.25 -10.74
C GLU A 123 -17.15 20.96 -11.97
N THR A 124 -16.02 20.46 -12.45
CA THR A 124 -15.38 20.98 -13.67
C THR A 124 -16.22 20.68 -14.92
N LEU A 125 -16.75 19.48 -15.05
CA LEU A 125 -17.56 19.07 -16.20
C LEU A 125 -18.92 19.77 -16.25
N LEU A 126 -19.49 20.10 -15.09
CA LEU A 126 -20.73 20.88 -15.00
C LEU A 126 -20.54 22.38 -15.33
N SER A 127 -19.29 22.86 -15.36
CA SER A 127 -19.01 24.25 -15.68
C SER A 127 -19.35 24.53 -17.14
N ARG A 128 -20.17 25.57 -17.39
CA ARG A 128 -20.76 25.91 -18.71
C ARG A 128 -19.72 26.14 -19.83
N LYS A 129 -18.45 26.34 -19.48
CA LYS A 129 -17.35 26.54 -20.44
C LYS A 129 -16.09 25.86 -19.93
N LEU A 130 -15.72 24.72 -20.53
CA LEU A 130 -14.42 24.10 -20.32
C LEU A 130 -13.38 24.94 -21.07
N LEU A 131 -12.60 25.72 -20.31
CA LEU A 131 -11.48 26.48 -20.84
C LEU A 131 -10.17 25.83 -20.41
N PRO A 132 -9.13 25.84 -21.25
CA PRO A 132 -7.81 25.39 -20.84
C PRO A 132 -7.33 26.20 -19.64
N LEU A 133 -7.10 25.51 -18.53
CA LEU A 133 -6.75 26.13 -17.26
C LEU A 133 -6.13 25.11 -16.33
N ASP A 134 -5.11 25.56 -15.59
CA ASP A 134 -4.53 24.83 -14.47
C ASP A 134 -4.94 25.53 -13.17
N GLU A 135 -5.57 24.79 -12.27
CA GLU A 135 -5.98 25.28 -10.95
C GLU A 135 -5.53 24.29 -9.88
N GLU A 136 -5.14 24.83 -8.73
CA GLU A 136 -4.80 24.07 -7.54
C GLU A 136 -5.50 24.68 -6.33
N GLY A 137 -5.81 23.84 -5.35
CA GLY A 137 -6.52 24.27 -4.16
C GLY A 137 -6.53 23.21 -3.07
N GLU A 138 -7.10 23.61 -1.95
CA GLU A 138 -7.32 22.76 -0.78
C GLU A 138 -8.83 22.58 -0.57
N PHE A 139 -9.22 21.58 0.21
CA PHE A 139 -10.61 21.42 0.61
C PHE A 139 -10.91 22.29 1.83
N GLU A 140 -12.06 22.95 1.84
CA GLU A 140 -12.46 23.84 2.94
C GLU A 140 -12.91 23.06 4.18
N GLU A 141 -13.35 21.81 4.00
CA GLU A 141 -13.81 20.98 5.10
C GLU A 141 -12.64 20.54 6.00
N GLU A 142 -12.81 20.70 7.32
CA GLU A 142 -11.79 20.36 8.34
C GLU A 142 -11.29 18.90 8.22
N GLU A 143 -12.17 18.00 7.80
CA GLU A 143 -11.91 16.56 7.63
C GLU A 143 -10.98 16.26 6.44
N PHE A 144 -10.87 17.18 5.48
CA PHE A 144 -10.12 17.00 4.23
C PHE A 144 -8.91 17.92 4.08
N LYS A 145 -8.50 18.61 5.16
CA LYS A 145 -7.34 19.51 5.15
C LYS A 145 -6.01 18.87 4.70
N ASP A 146 -5.88 17.56 4.91
CA ASP A 146 -4.68 16.81 4.51
C ASP A 146 -4.65 16.50 3.00
N TYR A 147 -5.75 16.73 2.28
CA TYR A 147 -5.88 16.51 0.86
C TYR A 147 -5.74 17.83 0.09
N ARG A 148 -4.93 17.81 -0.95
CA ARG A 148 -4.82 18.91 -1.91
C ARG A 148 -5.21 18.43 -3.29
N TRP A 149 -5.92 19.26 -4.04
CA TRP A 149 -6.34 18.93 -5.39
C TRP A 149 -5.65 19.83 -6.41
N LYS A 150 -5.44 19.28 -7.59
CA LYS A 150 -4.94 19.99 -8.76
C LYS A 150 -5.72 19.52 -9.97
N LYS A 151 -6.24 20.45 -10.77
CA LYS A 151 -6.90 20.15 -12.03
C LYS A 151 -6.20 20.85 -13.18
N SER A 152 -6.18 20.18 -14.33
CA SER A 152 -5.62 20.68 -15.57
C SER A 152 -6.58 20.36 -16.70
N ILE A 153 -6.95 21.40 -17.45
CA ILE A 153 -7.74 21.27 -18.67
C ILE A 153 -6.80 21.61 -19.82
N SER A 154 -6.56 20.65 -20.70
CA SER A 154 -5.64 20.83 -21.82
C SER A 154 -6.30 20.41 -23.15
N PRO A 155 -6.03 21.14 -24.25
CA PRO A 155 -6.53 20.75 -25.56
C PRO A 155 -5.78 19.53 -26.09
N THR A 156 -6.53 18.59 -26.66
CA THR A 156 -5.98 17.40 -27.32
C THR A 156 -5.60 17.77 -28.78
N PRO A 157 -4.73 17.01 -29.46
CA PRO A 157 -4.48 17.19 -30.90
C PRO A 157 -5.75 17.19 -31.77
N LEU A 158 -6.83 16.58 -31.27
CA LEU A 158 -8.17 16.74 -31.80
C LEU A 158 -8.79 18.00 -31.16
N LEU A 159 -8.84 19.10 -31.90
CA LEU A 159 -9.35 20.42 -31.45
C LEU A 159 -10.79 20.41 -30.92
N THR A 160 -11.50 19.30 -31.10
CA THR A 160 -12.87 19.09 -30.63
C THR A 160 -12.93 18.48 -29.22
N ILE A 161 -11.84 17.87 -28.72
CA ILE A 161 -11.81 17.14 -27.45
C ILE A 161 -10.79 17.78 -26.50
N LEU A 162 -11.24 18.07 -25.29
CA LEU A 162 -10.45 18.54 -24.16
C LEU A 162 -10.14 17.37 -23.22
N GLU A 163 -8.91 17.32 -22.71
CA GLU A 163 -8.52 16.43 -21.64
C GLU A 163 -8.68 17.17 -20.31
N VAL A 164 -9.48 16.60 -19.41
CA VAL A 164 -9.65 17.08 -18.03
C VAL A 164 -8.97 16.11 -17.09
N ARG A 165 -7.92 16.57 -16.43
CA ARG A 165 -7.10 15.80 -15.49
C ARG A 165 -7.29 16.35 -14.09
N VAL A 166 -7.62 15.49 -13.13
CA VAL A 166 -7.81 15.84 -11.72
C VAL A 166 -6.96 14.93 -10.86
N ALA A 167 -6.06 15.54 -10.11
CA ALA A 167 -5.14 14.90 -9.18
C ALA A 167 -5.49 15.29 -7.74
N VAL A 168 -5.57 14.31 -6.85
CA VAL A 168 -5.68 14.53 -5.40
C VAL A 168 -4.47 13.92 -4.72
N VAL A 169 -3.76 14.73 -3.93
CA VAL A 169 -2.51 14.39 -3.27
C VAL A 169 -2.68 14.50 -1.77
N TRP A 170 -2.15 13.54 -1.02
CA TRP A 170 -2.12 13.58 0.44
C TRP A 170 -0.79 13.04 0.97
N GLN A 171 -0.51 13.31 2.25
CA GLN A 171 0.69 12.82 2.95
C GLN A 171 0.36 11.56 3.76
N GLU A 172 1.15 10.51 3.59
CA GLU A 172 1.12 9.28 4.37
C GLU A 172 2.46 9.12 5.09
N GLY A 173 2.57 9.70 6.29
CA GLY A 173 3.85 9.80 7.01
C GLY A 173 4.84 10.67 6.24
N GLU A 174 5.92 10.06 5.71
CA GLU A 174 6.90 10.75 4.84
C GLU A 174 6.65 10.54 3.34
N ARG A 175 5.64 9.75 2.97
CA ARG A 175 5.32 9.44 1.57
C ARG A 175 4.23 10.35 1.05
N GLN A 176 4.37 10.79 -0.19
CA GLN A 176 3.30 11.44 -0.93
C GLN A 176 2.58 10.40 -1.77
N GLU A 177 1.29 10.26 -1.51
CA GLU A 177 0.40 9.42 -2.31
C GLU A 177 -0.52 10.32 -3.14
N MET A 178 -0.90 9.84 -4.32
CA MET A 178 -1.72 10.59 -5.26
C MET A 178 -2.68 9.65 -5.99
N VAL A 179 -3.92 10.12 -6.16
CA VAL A 179 -4.90 9.53 -7.08
C VAL A 179 -5.14 10.51 -8.21
N GLU A 180 -5.14 10.01 -9.44
CA GLU A 180 -5.38 10.80 -10.64
C GLU A 180 -6.54 10.22 -11.45
N LEU A 181 -7.45 11.09 -11.88
CA LEU A 181 -8.54 10.78 -12.77
C LEU A 181 -8.42 11.62 -14.04
N VAL A 182 -8.67 11.02 -15.20
CA VAL A 182 -8.62 11.69 -16.52
C VAL A 182 -9.94 11.44 -17.25
N SER A 183 -10.54 12.49 -17.79
CA SER A 183 -11.72 12.44 -18.64
C SER A 183 -11.47 13.16 -19.96
N TYR A 184 -12.13 12.71 -21.03
CA TYR A 184 -12.07 13.31 -22.35
C TYR A 184 -13.48 13.80 -22.71
N GLU A 185 -13.63 15.07 -23.04
CA GLU A 185 -14.91 15.70 -23.43
C GLU A 185 -14.76 16.55 -24.69
#